data_AF-A0A077KJI6-F1
#
_entry.id   AF-A0A077KJI6-F1
#
_cell.length_a   1.000
_cell.length_b   1.000
_cell.length_c   1.000
_cell.angle_alpha   90.00
_cell.angle_beta   90.00
_cell.angle_gamma   90.00
#
_symmetry.space_group_name_H-M   'P 1'
#
loop_
_entity.id
_entity.type
_entity.pdbx_description
1 polymer ?
#
loop_
_entity_poly.entity_id
_entity_poly.type
_entity_poly.pdbx_seq_one_letter_code
_entity_poly.pdbx_strand_id
1 'polypeptide(L)'
;MNNQKQIEYKIYKIEKLNSYYLIYCEKDGEKYKIVSKEANDKKVKTCKKIKIGESYNLKLVNYPDYSKNENPLTGFSPLVNCFTFDSNTNICKEPGVNGLYTAKNLTGLYYIK
;
A
#
# COMPACT_ATOMS: atom_id res chain seq x y z
N MET A 1 -22.18 -6.81 -22.23
CA MET A 1 -21.58 -7.12 -20.91
C MET A 1 -20.19 -6.50 -20.88
N ASN A 2 -19.98 -5.41 -20.14
CA ASN A 2 -18.67 -4.77 -20.05
C ASN A 2 -17.77 -5.60 -19.12
N ASN A 3 -16.89 -6.43 -19.72
CA ASN A 3 -15.78 -7.05 -19.01
C ASN A 3 -14.78 -5.95 -18.60
N GLN A 4 -15.01 -5.30 -17.46
CA GLN A 4 -13.97 -4.53 -16.81
C GLN A 4 -12.87 -5.51 -16.40
N LYS A 5 -11.74 -5.45 -17.13
CA LYS A 5 -10.55 -6.25 -16.86
C LYS A 5 -10.15 -6.01 -15.41
N GLN A 6 -10.36 -7.00 -14.54
CA GLN A 6 -9.99 -6.89 -13.14
C GLN A 6 -8.47 -6.76 -13.07
N ILE A 7 -8.02 -5.64 -12.53
CA ILE A 7 -6.60 -5.36 -12.34
C ILE A 7 -6.14 -6.17 -11.12
N GLU A 8 -5.41 -7.26 -11.36
CA GLU A 8 -4.88 -8.12 -10.31
C GLU A 8 -3.40 -7.82 -10.05
N TYR A 9 -3.05 -7.70 -8.77
CA TYR A 9 -1.68 -7.52 -8.30
C TYR A 9 -1.24 -8.76 -7.53
N LYS A 10 -0.11 -9.35 -7.90
CA LYS A 10 0.47 -10.50 -7.21
C LYS A 10 1.35 -10.02 -6.06
N ILE A 11 1.10 -10.48 -4.85
CA ILE A 11 1.95 -10.15 -3.69
C ILE A 11 3.22 -10.99 -3.77
N TYR A 12 4.39 -10.36 -3.72
CA TYR A 12 5.67 -11.09 -3.74
C TYR A 12 6.50 -10.91 -2.47
N LYS A 13 6.23 -9.87 -1.66
CA LYS A 13 6.94 -9.62 -0.41
C LYS A 13 6.05 -8.87 0.58
N ILE A 14 6.17 -9.18 1.87
CA ILE A 14 5.50 -8.46 2.96
C ILE A 14 6.53 -8.27 4.07
N GLU A 15 6.70 -7.03 4.52
CA GLU A 15 7.53 -6.68 5.67
C GLU A 15 6.67 -5.94 6.71
N LYS A 16 7.14 -5.93 7.96
CA LYS A 16 6.55 -5.13 9.04
C LYS A 16 7.58 -4.12 9.53
N LEU A 17 7.17 -2.85 9.61
CA LEU A 17 7.94 -1.76 10.17
C LEU A 17 7.06 -1.04 11.20
N ASN A 18 7.40 -1.16 12.48
CA ASN A 18 6.59 -0.67 13.60
C ASN A 18 5.12 -1.14 13.45
N SER A 19 4.18 -0.19 13.42
CA SER A 19 2.74 -0.44 13.25
C SER A 19 2.29 -0.41 11.79
N TYR A 20 3.19 -0.60 10.82
CA TYR A 20 2.86 -0.63 9.39
C TYR A 20 3.36 -1.92 8.73
N TYR A 21 2.60 -2.35 7.72
CA TYR A 21 3.01 -3.36 6.77
C TYR A 21 3.47 -2.69 5.47
N LEU A 22 4.62 -3.11 4.97
CA LEU A 22 5.13 -2.78 3.65
C LEU A 22 4.87 -3.97 2.74
N ILE A 23 3.93 -3.82 1.83
CA ILE A 23 3.39 -4.90 1.02
C ILE A 23 3.81 -4.63 -0.42
N TYR A 24 4.61 -5.53 -0.97
CA TYR A 24 5.12 -5.39 -2.32
C TYR A 24 4.35 -6.31 -3.25
N CYS A 25 3.89 -5.74 -4.34
CA CYS A 25 3.13 -6.44 -5.35
C CYS A 25 3.59 -6.10 -6.75
N GLU A 26 3.30 -6.98 -7.70
CA GLU A 26 3.65 -6.80 -9.10
C GLU A 26 2.44 -7.00 -10.00
N LYS A 27 2.46 -6.29 -11.13
CA LYS A 27 1.48 -6.41 -12.21
C LYS A 27 2.15 -6.04 -13.53
N ASP A 28 1.99 -6.87 -14.55
CA ASP A 28 2.52 -6.63 -15.89
C ASP A 28 4.03 -6.31 -15.91
N GLY A 29 4.79 -6.88 -14.97
CA GLY A 29 6.24 -6.64 -14.80
C GLY A 29 6.59 -5.38 -13.98
N GLU A 30 5.62 -4.53 -13.67
CA GLU A 30 5.80 -3.37 -12.79
C GLU A 30 5.67 -3.78 -11.32
N LYS A 31 6.49 -3.17 -10.46
CA LYS A 31 6.50 -3.40 -9.01
C LYS A 31 5.93 -2.20 -8.28
N TYR A 32 5.19 -2.45 -7.22
CA TYR A 32 4.58 -1.41 -6.39
C TYR A 32 4.81 -1.72 -4.91
N LYS A 33 4.84 -0.67 -4.09
CA LYS A 33 4.91 -0.76 -2.63
C LYS A 33 3.69 -0.10 -2.01
N ILE A 34 2.99 -0.87 -1.19
CA ILE A 34 1.78 -0.47 -0.49
C ILE A 34 2.12 -0.36 1.00
N VAL A 35 1.81 0.78 1.59
CA VAL A 35 1.88 1.00 3.04
C VAL A 35 0.48 0.82 3.61
N SER A 36 0.38 -0.03 4.63
CA SER A 36 -0.89 -0.34 5.27
C SER A 36 -0.71 -0.37 6.79
N LYS A 37 -1.44 0.48 7.51
CA LYS A 37 -1.35 0.54 8.98
C LYS A 37 -1.96 -0.72 9.58
N GLU A 38 -1.32 -1.25 10.61
CA GLU A 38 -1.82 -2.38 11.37
C GLU A 38 -3.19 -2.04 11.98
N ALA A 39 -4.16 -2.93 11.78
CA ALA A 39 -5.47 -2.80 12.40
C ALA A 39 -5.60 -3.69 13.63
N ASN A 40 -6.06 -3.06 14.72
CA ASN A 40 -6.45 -3.75 15.94
C ASN A 40 -7.94 -4.16 15.96
N ASP A 41 -8.70 -3.79 14.93
CA ASP A 41 -10.12 -4.12 14.84
C ASP A 41 -10.34 -5.63 14.59
N LYS A 42 -11.08 -6.27 15.51
CA LYS A 42 -11.45 -7.69 15.41
C LYS A 42 -12.31 -7.98 14.17
N LYS A 43 -13.12 -7.03 13.69
CA LYS A 43 -13.95 -7.20 12.49
C LYS A 43 -13.11 -7.31 11.22
N VAL A 44 -11.98 -6.60 11.14
CA VAL A 44 -11.07 -6.69 9.99
C VAL A 44 -10.40 -8.07 9.93
N LYS A 45 -10.18 -8.72 11.08
CA LYS A 45 -9.51 -10.03 11.16
C LYS A 45 -10.34 -11.19 10.59
N THR A 46 -11.64 -11.02 10.36
CA THR A 46 -12.48 -12.04 9.70
C THR A 46 -12.37 -12.00 8.17
N CYS A 47 -11.78 -10.94 7.60
CA CYS A 47 -11.55 -10.82 6.17
C CYS A 47 -10.40 -11.72 5.69
N LYS A 48 -10.31 -11.94 4.37
CA LYS A 48 -9.23 -12.74 3.78
C LYS A 48 -7.89 -12.04 4.03
N LYS A 49 -7.00 -12.69 4.79
CA LYS A 49 -5.62 -12.23 4.93
C LYS A 49 -4.88 -12.41 3.61
N ILE A 50 -4.17 -11.39 3.14
CA ILE A 50 -3.33 -11.47 1.95
C ILE A 50 -2.14 -12.40 2.19
N LYS A 51 -1.69 -13.10 1.14
CA LYS A 51 -0.57 -14.03 1.20
C LYS A 51 0.40 -13.76 0.05
N ILE A 52 1.68 -14.02 0.29
CA ILE A 52 2.70 -14.02 -0.75
C ILE A 52 2.38 -15.12 -1.76
N GLY A 53 2.55 -14.82 -3.06
CA GLY A 53 2.25 -15.71 -4.18
C GLY A 53 0.84 -15.54 -4.76
N GLU A 54 -0.09 -14.96 -3.99
CA GLU A 54 -1.50 -14.79 -4.38
C GLU A 54 -1.75 -13.43 -5.05
N SER A 55 -2.78 -13.39 -5.91
CA SER A 55 -3.21 -12.19 -6.61
C SER A 55 -4.49 -11.60 -6.02
N TYR A 56 -4.58 -10.26 -5.99
CA TYR A 56 -5.73 -9.53 -5.45
C TYR A 56 -6.06 -8.31 -6.31
N ASN A 57 -7.35 -7.98 -6.41
CA ASN A 57 -7.81 -6.76 -7.06
C ASN A 57 -7.62 -5.55 -6.12
N LEU A 58 -6.40 -5.03 -6.02
CA LEU A 58 -6.07 -3.93 -5.11
C LEU A 58 -6.43 -2.57 -5.71
N LYS A 59 -7.14 -1.75 -4.93
CA LYS A 59 -7.50 -0.36 -5.29
C LYS A 59 -6.40 0.59 -4.80
N LEU A 60 -5.29 0.63 -5.54
CA LEU A 60 -4.12 1.44 -5.20
C LEU A 60 -4.42 2.94 -5.31
N VAL A 61 -3.87 3.72 -4.37
CA VAL A 61 -3.90 5.18 -4.33
C VAL A 61 -2.49 5.67 -4.04
N ASN A 62 -1.98 6.61 -4.82
CA ASN A 62 -0.67 7.20 -4.61
C ASN A 62 -0.55 7.79 -3.19
N TYR A 63 0.61 7.63 -2.58
CA TYR A 63 0.97 8.27 -1.33
C TYR A 63 2.23 9.14 -1.51
N PRO A 64 2.21 10.41 -1.06
CA PRO A 64 1.03 11.15 -0.60
C PRO A 64 0.01 11.33 -1.73
N ASP A 65 -1.27 11.57 -1.37
CA ASP A 65 -2.30 11.90 -2.36
C ASP A 65 -2.05 13.32 -2.87
N TYR A 66 -1.37 13.43 -4.01
CA TYR A 66 -1.00 14.70 -4.62
C TYR A 66 -2.21 15.56 -5.00
N SER A 67 -3.41 14.99 -5.10
CA SER A 67 -4.62 15.75 -5.41
C SER A 67 -5.16 16.57 -4.23
N LYS A 68 -4.73 16.26 -3.00
CA LYS A 68 -5.29 16.83 -1.78
C LYS A 68 -4.41 17.85 -1.09
N ASN A 69 -3.18 18.08 -1.55
CA ASN A 69 -2.20 18.90 -0.83
C ASN A 69 -2.01 18.49 0.66
N GLU A 70 -2.32 17.23 1.01
CA GLU A 70 -2.24 16.70 2.38
C GLU A 70 -0.96 15.87 2.56
N ASN A 71 0.10 16.52 3.07
CA ASN A 71 1.22 15.84 3.72
C ASN A 71 1.45 16.56 5.06
N PRO A 72 0.77 16.12 6.13
CA PRO A 72 0.65 16.89 7.37
C PRO A 72 1.95 17.07 8.17
N LEU A 73 3.10 16.48 7.75
CA LEU A 73 4.34 16.51 8.53
C LEU A 73 5.60 16.99 7.78
N THR A 74 5.72 16.80 6.46
CA THR A 74 6.99 17.08 5.74
C THR A 74 6.89 18.12 4.62
N GLY A 75 5.69 18.67 4.38
CA GLY A 75 5.48 19.58 3.25
C GLY A 75 5.58 18.88 1.89
N PHE A 76 5.09 19.56 0.85
CA PHE A 76 5.10 19.06 -0.51
C PHE A 76 6.45 19.32 -1.17
N SER A 77 7.23 18.26 -1.42
CA SER A 77 8.36 18.36 -2.35
C SER A 77 8.49 17.07 -3.17
N PRO A 78 8.50 17.16 -4.52
CA PRO A 78 8.73 16.00 -5.38
C PRO A 78 10.13 15.40 -5.20
N LEU A 79 11.04 16.12 -4.56
CA LEU A 79 12.38 15.66 -4.19
C LEU A 79 12.38 14.77 -2.93
N VAL A 80 11.28 14.75 -2.18
CA VAL A 80 11.17 13.94 -0.96
C VAL A 80 10.87 12.49 -1.34
N ASN A 81 11.82 11.62 -1.02
CA ASN A 81 11.70 10.18 -1.23
C ASN A 81 11.20 9.45 0.02
N CYS A 82 11.30 10.04 1.21
CA CYS A 82 10.94 9.42 2.48
C CYS A 82 9.83 10.21 3.17
N PHE A 83 8.79 9.53 3.62
CA PHE A 83 7.64 10.14 4.27
C PHE A 83 7.52 9.66 5.71
N THR A 84 7.20 10.61 6.60
CA THR A 84 6.94 10.35 8.01
C THR A 84 5.46 10.01 8.19
N PHE A 85 5.18 8.76 8.58
CA PHE A 85 3.82 8.26 8.81
C PHE A 85 3.37 8.40 10.28
N ASP A 86 4.32 8.35 11.21
CA ASP A 86 4.17 8.74 12.61
C ASP A 86 5.52 9.13 13.20
N SER A 87 5.57 9.48 14.49
CA SER A 87 6.76 9.96 15.18
C SER A 87 7.99 9.04 15.07
N ASN A 88 7.78 7.74 14.85
CA ASN A 88 8.85 6.74 14.84
C ASN A 88 8.95 5.98 13.51
N THR A 89 8.12 6.31 12.52
CA THR A 89 8.01 5.54 11.27
C THR A 89 8.23 6.43 10.05
N ASN A 90 9.37 6.23 9.41
CA ASN A 90 9.71 6.81 8.11
C ASN A 90 9.73 5.72 7.04
N ILE A 91 9.05 5.94 5.91
CA ILE A 91 8.97 4.99 4.81
C ILE A 91 9.34 5.69 3.52
N CYS A 92 10.31 5.11 2.80
CA CYS A 92 10.83 5.67 1.56
C CYS A 92 10.30 4.94 0.31
N LYS A 93 10.25 5.68 -0.80
CA LYS A 93 10.26 5.15 -2.17
C LYS A 93 11.56 4.37 -2.38
N GLU A 94 11.50 3.35 -3.22
CA GLU A 94 12.63 2.47 -3.50
C GLU A 94 12.94 2.43 -5.00
N PRO A 95 14.22 2.37 -5.39
CA PRO A 95 14.59 2.22 -6.80
C PRO A 95 14.04 0.88 -7.34
N GLY A 96 13.51 0.90 -8.57
CA GLY A 96 12.92 -0.28 -9.18
C GLY A 96 11.54 -0.67 -8.64
N VAL A 97 10.94 0.17 -7.79
CA VAL A 97 9.55 0.08 -7.37
C VAL A 97 8.84 1.36 -7.79
N ASN A 98 7.75 1.20 -8.54
CA ASN A 98 6.90 2.31 -8.91
C ASN A 98 6.25 2.82 -7.63
N GLY A 99 6.66 4.03 -7.23
CA GLY A 99 6.02 4.87 -6.21
C GLY A 99 5.84 4.26 -4.82
N LEU A 100 5.03 4.96 -4.03
CA LEU A 100 4.55 4.54 -2.73
C LEU A 100 3.03 4.68 -2.75
N TYR A 101 2.31 3.67 -2.27
CA TYR A 101 0.85 3.59 -2.38
C TYR A 101 0.21 3.24 -1.05
N THR A 102 -1.08 3.54 -0.95
CA THR A 102 -2.02 2.90 -0.02
C THR A 102 -3.05 2.11 -0.84
N ALA A 103 -3.86 1.26 -0.22
CA ALA A 103 -4.93 0.55 -0.92
C ALA A 103 -6.26 0.71 -0.17
N LYS A 104 -7.29 1.21 -0.86
CA LYS A 104 -8.61 1.50 -0.24
C LYS A 104 -9.31 0.25 0.28
N ASN A 105 -9.00 -0.90 -0.31
CA ASN A 105 -9.58 -2.20 0.04
C ASN A 105 -8.60 -3.11 0.80
N LEU A 106 -7.67 -2.51 1.54
CA LEU A 106 -6.71 -3.23 2.35
C LEU A 106 -6.53 -2.53 3.70
N THR A 107 -6.67 -3.29 4.78
CA THR A 107 -6.44 -2.79 6.14
C THR A 107 -5.50 -3.74 6.86
N GLY A 108 -4.31 -3.26 7.25
CA GLY A 108 -3.21 -4.12 7.65
C GLY A 108 -2.89 -5.12 6.53
N LEU A 109 -3.02 -6.41 6.84
CA LEU A 109 -2.87 -7.52 5.89
C LEU A 109 -4.21 -8.11 5.43
N TYR A 110 -5.33 -7.43 5.63
CA TYR A 110 -6.67 -7.99 5.40
C TYR A 110 -7.36 -7.30 4.23
N TYR A 111 -7.79 -8.11 3.26
CA TYR A 111 -8.48 -7.68 2.06
C TYR A 111 -9.97 -7.48 2.33
N ILE A 112 -10.41 -6.23 2.34
CA ILE A 112 -11.79 -5.81 2.62
C ILE A 112 -12.51 -5.64 1.26
N LYS A 113 -13.22 -6.68 0.83
CA LYS A 113 -13.85 -6.75 -0.51
C LYS A 113 -14.88 -5.65 -0.74
#